data_AF-I6ZS12-F1
#
_entry.id   AF-I6ZS12-F1
#
_cell.length_a   1.000
_cell.length_b   1.000
_cell.length_c   1.000
_cell.angle_alpha   90.00
_cell.angle_beta   90.00
_cell.angle_gamma   90.00
#
_symmetry.space_group_name_H-M   'P 1'
#
loop_
_entity.id
_entity.type
_entity.pdbx_description
1 polymer ?
#
loop_
_entity_poly.entity_id
_entity_poly.type
_entity_poly.pdbx_seq_one_letter_code
_entity_poly.pdbx_strand_id
1 'polypeptide(L)'
;MGNRQSKIEKSPHEVLGLSPVSTKKEVKDCYRTLILKVHPDAQKVHSSKAPKEAMEIMEAYTSIMRSPPGFEFYTEELFRKDLRKYADDFFERISDYCRIPGAPKFSDPDFERFYQVFTNFRTQKVFDSEEEKSEFCRSVRKVARIVKSLDKRISIDSFSIEAHPAPPKVREKKTKLYPYNCDHCSKGFHSHNQIIDHFRSKKHFERIRLVSEDPKKYIEKQLQEITCQDLSEITQEPCTEKELEIVEDHKAEEQSVPKKTGHIREPAPFRTCAECKAVFNSRAELLTHLKMGHKEF
;
A
#
# COMPACT_ATOMS: atom_id res chain seq x y z
N MET A 1 -61.89 7.16 13.67
CA MET A 1 -60.86 6.31 14.31
C MET A 1 -60.30 5.35 13.26
N GLY A 2 -59.37 5.81 12.42
CA GLY A 2 -58.75 4.99 11.37
C GLY A 2 -57.32 4.66 11.75
N ASN A 3 -57.10 3.47 12.31
CA ASN A 3 -55.80 2.98 12.76
C ASN A 3 -54.93 2.65 11.53
N ARG A 4 -54.15 3.61 11.04
CA ARG A 4 -53.11 3.38 10.03
C ARG A 4 -51.99 2.59 10.71
N GLN A 5 -52.10 1.27 10.69
CA GLN A 5 -50.96 0.40 10.94
C GLN A 5 -49.94 0.69 9.83
N SER A 6 -48.93 1.48 10.17
CA SER A 6 -47.69 1.57 9.41
C SER A 6 -47.24 0.14 9.14
N LYS A 7 -47.32 -0.31 7.88
CA LYS A 7 -46.58 -1.52 7.46
C LYS A 7 -45.13 -1.23 7.82
N ILE A 8 -44.62 -1.86 8.86
CA ILE A 8 -43.18 -1.90 9.11
C ILE A 8 -42.63 -2.66 7.90
N GLU A 9 -42.02 -1.94 6.97
CA GLU A 9 -41.31 -2.54 5.85
C GLU A 9 -40.22 -3.42 6.45
N LYS A 10 -40.33 -4.74 6.23
CA LYS A 10 -39.37 -5.71 6.75
C LYS A 10 -37.99 -5.34 6.24
N SER A 11 -36.97 -5.35 7.10
CA SER A 11 -35.62 -5.08 6.65
C SER A 11 -35.17 -6.16 5.65
N PRO A 12 -34.27 -5.87 4.69
CA PRO A 12 -33.79 -6.88 3.74
C PRO A 12 -33.21 -8.14 4.42
N HIS A 13 -32.62 -7.97 5.62
CA HIS A 13 -32.10 -9.08 6.41
C HIS A 13 -33.23 -9.92 7.01
N GLU A 14 -34.34 -9.30 7.45
CA GLU A 14 -35.53 -10.01 7.94
C GLU A 14 -36.23 -10.81 6.82
N VAL A 15 -36.29 -10.28 5.60
CA VAL A 15 -36.86 -11.00 4.44
C VAL A 15 -36.09 -12.30 4.19
N LEU A 16 -34.78 -12.29 4.37
CA LEU A 16 -33.93 -13.48 4.24
C LEU A 16 -33.85 -14.31 5.54
N GLY A 17 -34.48 -13.87 6.63
CA GLY A 17 -34.39 -14.53 7.95
C GLY A 17 -32.98 -14.52 8.56
N LEU A 18 -32.19 -13.49 8.24
CA LEU A 18 -30.79 -13.36 8.63
C LEU A 18 -30.60 -12.23 9.65
N SER A 19 -29.54 -12.35 10.44
CA SER A 19 -29.09 -11.27 11.31
C SER A 19 -28.41 -10.15 10.50
N PRO A 20 -28.49 -8.88 10.92
CA PRO A 20 -27.75 -7.78 10.29
C PRO A 20 -26.22 -7.95 10.27
N VAL A 21 -25.67 -8.78 11.17
CA VAL A 21 -24.23 -9.15 11.21
C VAL A 21 -23.89 -10.37 10.35
N SER A 22 -24.87 -10.96 9.65
CA SER A 22 -24.62 -12.16 8.83
C SER A 22 -23.64 -11.83 7.71
N THR A 23 -22.67 -12.71 7.50
CA THR A 23 -21.63 -12.58 6.48
C THR A 23 -22.21 -12.70 5.07
N LYS A 24 -21.51 -12.18 4.07
CA LYS A 24 -21.88 -12.22 2.67
C LYS A 24 -22.05 -13.66 2.17
N LYS A 25 -21.22 -14.57 2.69
CA LYS A 25 -21.33 -16.00 2.42
C LYS A 25 -22.65 -16.57 2.97
N GLU A 26 -22.98 -16.29 4.23
CA GLU A 26 -24.24 -16.70 4.85
C GLU A 26 -25.46 -16.11 4.10
N VAL A 27 -25.38 -14.86 3.65
CA VAL A 27 -26.42 -14.22 2.82
C VAL A 27 -26.60 -14.95 1.48
N LYS A 28 -25.50 -15.28 0.79
CA LYS A 28 -25.55 -16.04 -0.47
C LYS A 28 -26.12 -17.44 -0.29
N ASP A 29 -25.71 -18.15 0.75
CA ASP A 29 -26.14 -19.52 1.00
C ASP A 29 -27.62 -19.58 1.41
N CYS A 30 -28.08 -18.61 2.22
CA CYS A 30 -29.50 -18.48 2.55
C CYS A 30 -30.33 -18.15 1.30
N TYR A 31 -29.90 -17.17 0.51
CA TYR A 31 -30.57 -16.80 -0.75
C TYR A 31 -30.74 -18.00 -1.69
N ARG A 32 -29.66 -18.78 -1.91
CA ARG A 32 -29.70 -20.00 -2.73
C ARG A 32 -30.74 -20.99 -2.19
N THR A 33 -30.74 -21.21 -0.87
CA THR A 33 -31.66 -22.15 -0.21
C THR A 33 -33.12 -21.70 -0.32
N LEU A 34 -33.38 -20.39 -0.15
CA LEU A 34 -34.73 -19.83 -0.25
C LEU A 34 -35.26 -19.84 -1.67
N ILE A 35 -34.46 -19.43 -2.65
CA ILE A 35 -34.87 -19.44 -4.07
C ILE A 35 -35.16 -20.86 -4.53
N LEU A 36 -34.35 -21.86 -4.16
CA LEU A 36 -34.62 -23.26 -4.52
C LEU A 36 -35.97 -23.77 -3.95
N LYS A 37 -36.37 -23.30 -2.77
CA LYS A 37 -37.66 -23.67 -2.14
C LYS A 37 -38.86 -22.98 -2.78
N VAL A 38 -38.68 -21.76 -3.27
CA VAL A 38 -39.76 -20.92 -3.82
C VAL A 38 -39.83 -20.99 -5.35
N HIS A 39 -38.82 -21.57 -6.02
CA HIS A 39 -38.78 -21.65 -7.48
C HIS A 39 -40.04 -22.35 -8.05
N PRO A 40 -40.70 -21.77 -9.08
CA PRO A 40 -41.95 -22.30 -9.61
C PRO A 40 -41.82 -23.75 -10.13
N ASP A 41 -40.67 -24.16 -10.67
CA ASP A 41 -40.43 -25.56 -11.07
C ASP A 41 -40.32 -26.54 -9.89
N ALA A 42 -39.91 -26.06 -8.71
CA ALA A 42 -39.81 -26.91 -7.52
C ALA A 42 -41.18 -27.08 -6.84
N GLN A 43 -42.07 -26.08 -6.94
CA GLN A 43 -43.44 -26.14 -6.42
C GLN A 43 -44.40 -26.61 -7.51
N LYS A 44 -44.64 -27.93 -7.58
CA LYS A 44 -45.60 -28.59 -8.49
C LYS A 44 -47.06 -28.12 -8.39
N VAL A 45 -47.39 -27.20 -7.47
CA VAL A 45 -48.73 -26.65 -7.28
C VAL A 45 -48.59 -25.14 -7.24
N HIS A 46 -49.05 -24.46 -8.29
CA HIS A 46 -48.97 -23.01 -8.44
C HIS A 46 -49.75 -22.27 -7.34
N SER A 47 -49.11 -22.06 -6.20
CA SER A 47 -49.52 -20.99 -5.28
C SER A 47 -49.25 -19.67 -5.99
N SER A 48 -50.29 -18.87 -6.26
CA SER A 48 -50.15 -17.57 -6.96
C SER A 48 -49.24 -16.56 -6.22
N LYS A 49 -48.78 -16.91 -5.02
CA LYS A 49 -47.88 -16.14 -4.16
C LYS A 49 -46.39 -16.45 -4.39
N ALA A 50 -46.03 -17.62 -4.95
CA ALA A 50 -44.64 -18.04 -5.11
C ALA A 50 -43.79 -17.08 -6.00
N PRO A 51 -44.31 -16.52 -7.11
CA PRO A 51 -43.55 -15.56 -7.91
C PRO A 51 -43.25 -14.25 -7.15
N LYS A 52 -44.19 -13.80 -6.31
CA LYS A 52 -44.05 -12.57 -5.52
C LYS A 52 -43.02 -12.74 -4.41
N GLU A 53 -43.07 -13.89 -3.73
CA GLU A 53 -42.11 -14.25 -2.68
C GLU A 53 -40.68 -14.39 -3.25
N ALA A 54 -40.53 -15.02 -4.42
CA ALA A 54 -39.24 -15.12 -5.10
C ALA A 54 -38.66 -13.74 -5.47
N MET A 55 -39.53 -12.82 -5.92
CA MET A 55 -39.12 -11.45 -6.25
C MET A 55 -38.68 -10.68 -4.99
N GLU A 56 -39.41 -10.80 -3.89
CA GLU A 56 -39.07 -10.16 -2.59
C GLU A 56 -37.71 -10.66 -2.07
N ILE A 57 -37.46 -11.97 -2.16
CA ILE A 57 -36.17 -12.59 -1.79
C ILE A 57 -35.02 -12.06 -2.65
N MET A 58 -35.25 -11.93 -3.97
CA MET A 58 -34.23 -11.44 -4.91
C MET A 58 -33.92 -9.95 -4.70
N GLU A 59 -34.94 -9.14 -4.43
CA GLU A 59 -34.79 -7.72 -4.12
C GLU A 59 -34.00 -7.52 -2.82
N ALA A 60 -34.35 -8.26 -1.76
CA ALA A 60 -33.64 -8.21 -0.49
C ALA A 60 -32.16 -8.61 -0.63
N TYR A 61 -31.87 -9.71 -1.33
CA TYR A 61 -30.50 -10.15 -1.62
C TYR A 61 -29.71 -9.08 -2.39
N THR A 62 -30.31 -8.52 -3.44
CA THR A 62 -29.66 -7.52 -4.29
C THR A 62 -29.38 -6.24 -3.51
N SER A 63 -30.31 -5.83 -2.64
CA SER A 63 -30.17 -4.67 -1.75
C SER A 63 -28.98 -4.85 -0.79
N ILE A 64 -28.86 -6.01 -0.14
CA ILE A 64 -27.74 -6.30 0.78
C ILE A 64 -26.39 -6.35 0.04
N MET A 65 -26.35 -6.93 -1.17
CA MET A 65 -25.10 -7.09 -1.93
C MET A 65 -24.62 -5.78 -2.58
N ARG A 66 -25.51 -4.81 -2.82
CA ARG A 66 -25.17 -3.52 -3.43
C ARG A 66 -24.96 -2.41 -2.42
N SER A 67 -25.49 -2.54 -1.21
CA SER A 67 -25.31 -1.58 -0.12
C SER A 67 -23.96 -1.77 0.58
N PRO A 68 -23.39 -0.71 1.17
CA PRO A 68 -22.21 -0.85 2.01
C PRO A 68 -22.59 -1.60 3.30
N PRO A 69 -21.64 -2.27 3.96
CA PRO A 69 -21.89 -2.88 5.27
C PRO A 69 -22.30 -1.80 6.27
N GLY A 70 -23.34 -2.08 7.08
CA GLY A 70 -23.77 -1.18 8.15
C GLY A 70 -22.70 -1.09 9.23
N PHE A 71 -21.96 0.02 9.27
CA PHE A 71 -20.82 0.22 10.18
C PHE A 71 -21.18 0.06 11.66
N GLU A 72 -22.43 0.33 12.03
CA GLU A 72 -22.95 0.21 13.40
C GLU A 72 -22.85 -1.21 13.95
N PHE A 73 -22.96 -2.21 13.08
CA PHE A 73 -22.91 -3.61 13.47
C PHE A 73 -21.49 -4.14 13.68
N TYR A 74 -20.47 -3.45 13.15
CA TYR A 74 -19.07 -3.85 13.22
C TYR A 74 -18.37 -3.23 14.43
N THR A 75 -18.78 -3.68 15.62
CA THR A 75 -18.21 -3.26 16.89
C THR A 75 -16.97 -4.08 17.26
N GLU A 76 -16.17 -3.56 18.20
CA GLU A 76 -15.03 -4.29 18.76
C GLU A 76 -15.42 -5.66 19.32
N GLU A 77 -16.59 -5.76 19.97
CA GLU A 77 -17.12 -7.01 20.52
C GLU A 77 -17.37 -8.07 19.45
N LEU A 78 -17.89 -7.66 18.28
CA LEU A 78 -18.10 -8.59 17.17
C LEU A 78 -16.77 -9.17 16.69
N PHE A 79 -15.75 -8.33 16.54
CA PHE A 79 -14.41 -8.75 16.14
C PHE A 79 -13.70 -9.61 17.19
N ARG A 80 -14.00 -9.42 18.48
CA ARG A 80 -13.48 -10.30 19.54
C ARG A 80 -14.06 -11.71 19.48
N LYS A 81 -15.28 -11.90 18.94
CA LYS A 81 -15.88 -13.23 18.76
C LYS A 81 -15.15 -14.02 17.67
N ASP A 82 -15.01 -13.43 16.50
CA ASP A 82 -14.29 -14.05 15.37
C ASP A 82 -13.71 -12.96 14.45
N LEU A 83 -12.47 -12.56 14.76
CA LEU A 83 -11.79 -11.49 14.04
C LEU A 83 -11.68 -11.81 12.55
N ARG A 84 -11.28 -13.05 12.22
CA ARG A 84 -10.96 -13.42 10.84
C ARG A 84 -12.22 -13.46 10.00
N LYS A 85 -13.30 -14.07 10.50
CA LYS A 85 -14.57 -14.14 9.79
C LYS A 85 -15.16 -12.75 9.51
N TYR A 86 -15.28 -11.91 10.54
CA TYR A 86 -15.97 -10.63 10.40
C TYR A 86 -15.10 -9.54 9.76
N ALA A 87 -13.78 -9.55 9.97
CA ALA A 87 -12.90 -8.62 9.27
C ALA A 87 -12.84 -8.94 7.79
N ASP A 88 -12.59 -10.19 7.41
CA ASP A 88 -12.51 -10.59 5.99
C ASP A 88 -13.81 -10.25 5.25
N ASP A 89 -14.97 -10.55 5.83
CA ASP A 89 -16.28 -10.18 5.27
C ASP A 89 -16.47 -8.66 5.11
N PHE A 90 -16.14 -7.89 6.17
CA PHE A 90 -16.27 -6.44 6.14
C PHE A 90 -15.44 -5.82 5.01
N PHE A 91 -14.15 -6.17 4.94
CA PHE A 91 -13.25 -5.58 3.96
C PHE A 91 -13.52 -6.09 2.54
N GLU A 92 -13.98 -7.32 2.37
CA GLU A 92 -14.46 -7.81 1.07
C GLU A 92 -15.67 -6.98 0.60
N ARG A 93 -16.66 -6.74 1.46
CA ARG A 93 -17.83 -5.91 1.11
C ARG A 93 -17.46 -4.47 0.77
N ILE A 94 -16.55 -3.87 1.53
CA ILE A 94 -16.07 -2.51 1.23
C ILE A 94 -15.36 -2.50 -0.14
N SER A 95 -14.52 -3.49 -0.41
CA SER A 95 -13.77 -3.59 -1.66
C SER A 95 -14.69 -3.74 -2.86
N ASP A 96 -15.71 -4.59 -2.74
CA ASP A 96 -16.74 -4.80 -3.76
C ASP A 96 -17.60 -3.56 -3.98
N TYR A 97 -18.05 -2.93 -2.89
CA TYR A 97 -18.87 -1.72 -2.94
C TYR A 97 -18.12 -0.57 -3.63
N CYS A 98 -16.82 -0.44 -3.37
CA CYS A 98 -15.94 0.57 -3.94
C CYS A 98 -15.31 0.17 -5.28
N ARG A 99 -15.49 -1.07 -5.74
CA ARG A 99 -14.90 -1.61 -6.98
C ARG A 99 -13.38 -1.46 -7.05
N ILE A 100 -12.69 -1.77 -5.95
CA ILE A 100 -11.22 -1.62 -5.85
C ILE A 100 -10.56 -2.82 -6.54
N PRO A 101 -9.84 -2.64 -7.66
CA PRO A 101 -9.20 -3.74 -8.37
C PRO A 101 -8.03 -4.28 -7.54
N GLY A 102 -7.98 -5.61 -7.37
CA GLY A 102 -6.89 -6.27 -6.65
C GLY A 102 -6.76 -5.84 -5.18
N ALA A 103 -7.89 -5.52 -4.53
CA ALA A 103 -7.88 -5.17 -3.12
C ALA A 103 -7.24 -6.29 -2.29
N PRO A 104 -6.27 -5.99 -1.41
CA PRO A 104 -5.66 -6.99 -0.55
C PRO A 104 -6.71 -7.58 0.39
N LYS A 105 -6.67 -8.89 0.61
CA LYS A 105 -7.60 -9.58 1.50
C LYS A 105 -7.01 -9.64 2.91
N PHE A 106 -7.89 -9.70 3.90
CA PHE A 106 -7.48 -9.82 5.29
C PHE A 106 -6.76 -11.16 5.59
N SER A 107 -7.17 -12.18 4.84
CA SER A 107 -6.62 -13.53 4.91
C SER A 107 -5.27 -13.71 4.19
N ASP A 108 -4.83 -12.73 3.40
CA ASP A 108 -3.58 -12.82 2.65
C ASP A 108 -2.36 -12.85 3.60
N PRO A 109 -1.25 -13.51 3.21
CA PRO A 109 -0.02 -13.52 4.00
C PRO A 109 0.60 -12.12 4.18
N ASP A 110 0.40 -11.23 3.21
CA ASP A 110 0.89 -9.84 3.22
C ASP A 110 -0.13 -8.91 3.94
N PHE A 111 -0.26 -9.12 5.26
CA PHE A 111 -1.20 -8.35 6.08
C PHE A 111 -0.73 -6.89 6.29
N GLU A 112 0.57 -6.60 6.21
CA GLU A 112 1.11 -5.22 6.19
C GLU A 112 0.47 -4.39 5.09
N ARG A 113 0.50 -4.88 3.83
CA ARG A 113 -0.08 -4.17 2.70
C ARG A 113 -1.58 -3.97 2.86
N PHE A 114 -2.28 -4.97 3.37
CA PHE A 114 -3.69 -4.84 3.73
C PHE A 114 -3.92 -3.64 4.66
N TYR A 115 -3.19 -3.54 5.77
CA TYR A 115 -3.37 -2.43 6.71
C TYR A 115 -2.93 -1.09 6.15
N GLN A 116 -1.88 -1.04 5.30
CA GLN A 116 -1.48 0.21 4.65
C GLN A 116 -2.60 0.80 3.81
N VAL A 117 -3.34 -0.04 3.07
CA VAL A 117 -4.47 0.37 2.24
C VAL A 117 -5.65 0.83 3.09
N PHE A 118 -6.09 0.00 4.05
CA PHE A 118 -7.34 0.27 4.76
C PHE A 118 -7.22 1.30 5.91
N THR A 119 -6.03 1.47 6.51
CA THR A 119 -5.84 2.53 7.53
C THR A 119 -5.75 3.93 6.92
N ASN A 120 -5.32 4.03 5.66
CA ASN A 120 -5.28 5.26 4.86
C ASN A 120 -6.36 5.30 3.78
N PHE A 121 -7.42 4.51 3.96
CA PHE A 121 -8.45 4.29 2.95
C PHE A 121 -9.04 5.59 2.40
N ARG A 122 -9.10 5.65 1.06
CA ARG A 122 -9.77 6.70 0.29
C ARG A 122 -10.49 6.06 -0.88
N THR A 123 -11.78 6.30 -0.98
CA THR A 123 -12.61 5.80 -2.08
C THR A 123 -12.53 6.73 -3.29
N GLN A 124 -12.54 6.15 -4.49
CA GLN A 124 -12.74 6.87 -5.76
C GLN A 124 -14.19 6.82 -6.23
N LYS A 125 -15.07 6.13 -5.49
CA LYS A 125 -16.50 6.05 -5.79
C LYS A 125 -17.15 7.43 -5.68
N VAL A 126 -18.10 7.70 -6.58
CA VAL A 126 -18.93 8.91 -6.56
C VAL A 126 -20.01 8.76 -5.47
N PHE A 127 -20.17 9.80 -4.66
CA PHE A 127 -21.22 9.96 -3.65
C PHE A 127 -22.02 11.21 -3.97
N ASP A 128 -23.20 11.34 -3.37
CA ASP A 128 -24.07 12.50 -3.58
C ASP A 128 -23.47 13.76 -2.94
N SER A 129 -22.75 13.60 -1.83
CA SER A 129 -22.00 14.67 -1.15
C SER A 129 -20.57 14.26 -0.77
N GLU A 130 -19.67 15.25 -0.68
CA GLU A 130 -18.30 15.01 -0.19
C GLU A 130 -18.28 14.72 1.32
N GLU A 131 -19.28 15.19 2.06
CA GLU A 131 -19.51 14.88 3.47
C GLU A 131 -19.76 13.38 3.67
N GLU A 132 -20.70 12.80 2.92
CA GLU A 132 -21.00 11.35 2.97
C GLU A 132 -19.78 10.51 2.61
N LYS A 133 -19.06 10.90 1.54
CA LYS A 133 -17.82 10.24 1.14
C LYS A 133 -16.76 10.30 2.24
N SER A 134 -16.63 11.45 2.88
CA SER A 134 -15.68 11.67 3.98
C SER A 134 -16.04 10.86 5.21
N GLU A 135 -17.33 10.81 5.57
CA GLU A 135 -17.85 10.00 6.66
C GLU A 135 -17.64 8.51 6.40
N PHE A 136 -18.00 8.03 5.21
CA PHE A 136 -17.74 6.66 4.77
C PHE A 136 -16.26 6.28 4.92
N CYS A 137 -15.34 7.11 4.40
CA CYS A 137 -13.91 6.86 4.52
C CYS A 137 -13.41 6.92 5.97
N ARG A 138 -14.00 7.76 6.83
CA ARG A 138 -13.66 7.81 8.26
C ARG A 138 -14.11 6.52 8.96
N SER A 139 -15.30 6.03 8.65
CA SER A 139 -15.85 4.80 9.23
C SER A 139 -15.05 3.56 8.82
N VAL A 140 -14.66 3.43 7.55
CA VAL A 140 -13.77 2.34 7.10
C VAL A 140 -12.44 2.37 7.85
N ARG A 141 -11.82 3.55 7.97
CA ARG A 141 -10.55 3.71 8.71
C ARG A 141 -10.71 3.42 10.21
N LYS A 142 -11.86 3.76 10.81
CA LYS A 142 -12.17 3.45 12.21
C LYS A 142 -12.18 1.94 12.42
N VAL A 143 -12.93 1.20 11.59
CA VAL A 143 -12.99 -0.27 11.66
C VAL A 143 -11.61 -0.88 11.42
N ALA A 144 -10.86 -0.40 10.43
CA ALA A 144 -9.49 -0.86 10.18
C ALA A 144 -8.56 -0.72 11.40
N ARG A 145 -8.68 0.36 12.18
CA ARG A 145 -7.89 0.53 13.41
C ARG A 145 -8.31 -0.43 14.52
N ILE A 146 -9.61 -0.69 14.68
CA ILE A 146 -10.13 -1.66 15.65
C ILE A 146 -9.57 -3.05 15.31
N VAL A 147 -9.74 -3.48 14.06
CA VAL A 147 -9.23 -4.76 13.58
C VAL A 147 -7.72 -4.84 13.75
N LYS A 148 -6.98 -3.77 13.44
CA LYS A 148 -5.53 -3.69 13.64
C LYS A 148 -5.12 -3.90 15.10
N SER A 149 -5.84 -3.30 16.06
CA SER A 149 -5.53 -3.46 17.48
C SER A 149 -5.83 -4.85 18.04
N LEU A 150 -6.74 -5.59 17.41
CA LEU A 150 -7.12 -6.95 17.83
C LEU A 150 -6.31 -8.04 17.12
N ASP A 151 -5.69 -7.72 15.98
CA ASP A 151 -4.93 -8.70 15.22
C ASP A 151 -3.56 -8.98 15.86
N LYS A 152 -3.47 -10.17 16.44
CA LYS A 152 -2.26 -10.66 17.11
C LYS A 152 -1.08 -10.78 16.15
N ARG A 153 -1.29 -10.96 14.84
CA ARG A 153 -0.22 -11.06 13.84
C ARG A 153 0.71 -9.84 13.84
N ILE A 154 0.14 -8.67 14.13
CA ILE A 154 0.87 -7.40 14.17
C ILE A 154 1.72 -7.26 15.44
N SER A 155 1.34 -7.96 16.52
CA SER A 155 2.13 -7.98 17.76
C SER A 155 3.26 -9.01 17.74
N ILE A 156 3.28 -9.95 16.78
CA ILE A 156 4.27 -11.04 16.73
C ILE A 156 5.68 -10.54 16.32
N ASP A 157 5.80 -9.36 15.71
CA ASP A 157 7.11 -8.71 15.51
C ASP A 157 7.75 -8.18 16.83
N SER A 158 7.18 -8.51 17.99
CA SER A 158 7.65 -8.05 19.29
C SER A 158 7.77 -9.14 20.35
N PHE A 159 8.34 -10.32 20.05
CA PHE A 159 8.94 -11.28 21.03
C PHE A 159 9.84 -12.28 20.27
N SER A 160 11.04 -12.74 20.67
CA SER A 160 12.03 -12.39 21.70
C SER A 160 13.26 -13.31 21.46
N ILE A 161 14.48 -12.79 21.59
CA ILE A 161 15.61 -13.59 22.08
C ILE A 161 15.57 -13.43 23.61
N GLU A 162 15.55 -14.55 24.32
CA GLU A 162 15.26 -14.62 25.75
C GLU A 162 16.23 -13.83 26.64
N ALA A 163 15.70 -13.10 27.62
CA ALA A 163 16.46 -12.61 28.76
C ALA A 163 15.61 -12.78 30.03
N HIS A 164 16.18 -13.51 30.99
CA HIS A 164 15.70 -13.69 32.36
C HIS A 164 15.55 -12.35 33.13
N PRO A 165 14.78 -12.32 34.23
CA PRO A 165 14.20 -11.09 34.76
C PRO A 165 15.20 -10.27 35.58
N ALA A 166 15.28 -8.97 35.30
CA ALA A 166 15.98 -7.99 36.12
C ALA A 166 15.27 -6.61 36.06
N PRO A 167 15.42 -5.76 37.10
CA PRO A 167 14.40 -4.82 37.59
C PRO A 167 14.43 -3.45 36.85
N PRO A 168 13.51 -2.51 37.16
CA PRO A 168 13.03 -1.52 36.20
C PRO A 168 14.08 -0.45 35.91
N LYS A 169 14.39 -0.20 34.63
CA LYS A 169 15.23 0.94 34.22
C LYS A 169 14.70 1.66 32.98
N VAL A 170 14.41 2.94 33.24
CA VAL A 170 14.60 4.17 32.43
C VAL A 170 14.89 3.99 30.94
N ARG A 171 14.06 4.65 30.11
CA ARG A 171 14.18 4.73 28.64
C ARG A 171 15.51 5.37 28.21
N GLU A 172 16.40 4.58 27.62
CA GLU A 172 17.54 5.10 26.86
C GLU A 172 17.17 5.33 25.39
N LYS A 173 17.39 6.57 24.92
CA LYS A 173 17.29 6.94 23.51
C LYS A 173 18.46 6.31 22.75
N LYS A 174 18.18 5.42 21.79
CA LYS A 174 19.19 4.93 20.84
C LYS A 174 19.73 6.11 20.02
N THR A 175 20.98 6.49 20.26
CA THR A 175 21.71 7.51 19.50
C THR A 175 22.00 6.94 18.11
N LYS A 176 21.42 7.54 17.06
CA LYS A 176 21.75 7.18 15.68
C LYS A 176 23.18 7.63 15.40
N LEU A 177 24.09 6.69 15.14
CA LEU A 177 25.46 6.98 14.71
C LEU A 177 25.43 7.35 13.22
N TYR A 178 26.03 8.48 12.87
CA TYR A 178 26.18 8.94 11.50
C TYR A 178 27.67 8.96 11.17
N PRO A 179 28.13 8.36 10.04
CA PRO A 179 29.55 8.34 9.68
C PRO A 179 30.13 9.72 9.37
N TYR A 180 29.29 10.67 8.95
CA TYR A 180 29.69 12.04 8.64
C TYR A 180 28.81 13.01 9.42
N ASN A 181 29.41 14.00 10.09
CA ASN A 181 28.68 15.02 10.85
C ASN A 181 29.22 16.41 10.55
N CYS A 182 28.32 17.39 10.56
CA CYS A 182 28.71 18.80 10.60
C CYS A 182 28.53 19.34 12.01
N ASP A 183 29.62 19.73 12.65
CA ASP A 183 29.61 20.23 14.04
C ASP A 183 28.85 21.54 14.17
N HIS A 184 29.02 22.45 13.21
CA HIS A 184 28.32 23.74 13.18
C HIS A 184 26.82 23.61 12.99
N CYS A 185 26.37 22.51 12.36
CA CYS A 185 24.95 22.31 12.12
C CYS A 185 24.30 21.26 13.01
N SER A 186 25.10 20.50 13.76
CA SER A 186 24.70 19.34 14.54
C SER A 186 23.84 18.37 13.72
N LYS A 187 24.21 18.18 12.45
CA LYS A 187 23.52 17.29 11.50
C LYS A 187 24.45 16.15 11.10
N GLY A 188 23.93 14.93 11.16
CA GLY A 188 24.58 13.74 10.66
C GLY A 188 24.10 13.37 9.25
N PHE A 189 25.01 12.80 8.46
CA PHE A 189 24.84 12.40 7.08
C PHE A 189 25.34 10.96 6.90
N HIS A 190 24.70 10.22 6.01
CA HIS A 190 25.04 8.81 5.76
C HIS A 190 25.98 8.64 4.57
N SER A 191 26.23 9.70 3.81
CA SER A 191 27.16 9.67 2.70
C SER A 191 27.95 10.96 2.58
N HIS A 192 29.13 10.83 1.99
CA HIS A 192 30.04 11.92 1.69
C HIS A 192 29.41 12.98 0.77
N ASN A 193 28.69 12.56 -0.27
CA ASN A 193 27.93 13.47 -1.14
C ASN A 193 26.89 14.31 -0.37
N GLN A 194 26.23 13.74 0.65
CA GLN A 194 25.25 14.48 1.45
C GLN A 194 25.89 15.57 2.31
N ILE A 195 27.10 15.33 2.86
CA ILE A 195 27.81 16.36 3.63
C ILE A 195 28.44 17.43 2.74
N ILE A 196 28.89 17.05 1.53
CA ILE A 196 29.35 18.02 0.51
C ILE A 196 28.22 18.95 0.08
N ASP A 197 27.05 18.39 -0.27
CA ASP A 197 25.86 19.18 -0.64
C ASP A 197 25.40 20.07 0.52
N HIS A 198 25.53 19.57 1.76
CA HIS A 198 25.27 20.35 2.95
C HIS A 198 26.19 21.56 3.06
N PHE A 199 27.50 21.40 2.89
CA PHE A 199 28.48 22.49 2.95
C PHE A 199 28.29 23.53 1.84
N ARG A 200 27.85 23.10 0.65
CA ARG A 200 27.49 24.01 -0.47
C ARG A 200 26.14 24.71 -0.29
N SER A 201 25.35 24.32 0.71
CA SER A 201 24.00 24.88 0.90
C SER A 201 24.03 26.31 1.47
N LYS A 202 23.14 27.17 0.96
CA LYS A 202 22.95 28.55 1.47
C LYS A 202 22.68 28.60 2.98
N LYS A 203 21.99 27.59 3.51
CA LYS A 203 21.64 27.51 4.95
C LYS A 203 22.85 27.23 5.83
N HIS A 204 23.80 26.41 5.36
CA HIS A 204 25.06 26.17 6.05
C HIS A 204 25.93 27.43 5.98
N PHE A 205 26.02 28.07 4.80
CA PHE A 205 26.77 29.30 4.61
C PHE A 205 26.37 30.42 5.59
N GLU A 206 25.06 30.71 5.71
CA GLU A 206 24.57 31.73 6.66
C GLU A 206 24.88 31.38 8.11
N ARG A 207 24.94 30.09 8.46
CA ARG A 207 25.30 29.66 9.82
C ARG A 207 26.78 29.85 10.11
N ILE A 208 27.65 29.52 9.15
CA ILE A 208 29.10 29.76 9.28
C ILE A 208 29.43 31.26 9.29
N ARG A 209 28.65 32.07 8.57
CA ARG A 209 28.79 33.54 8.57
C ARG A 209 28.68 34.18 9.96
N LEU A 210 27.99 33.54 10.89
CA LEU A 210 27.87 34.02 12.27
C LEU A 210 29.05 33.60 13.16
N VAL A 211 29.89 32.66 12.70
CA VAL A 211 30.93 32.02 13.53
C VAL A 211 32.34 32.29 13.00
N SER A 212 32.51 32.50 11.69
CA SER A 212 33.79 32.73 11.05
C SER A 212 33.81 34.04 10.28
N GLU A 213 34.94 34.76 10.37
CA GLU A 213 35.17 36.02 9.65
C GLU A 213 35.25 35.84 8.13
N ASP A 214 35.61 34.64 7.64
CA ASP A 214 35.70 34.33 6.21
C ASP A 214 35.05 32.97 5.86
N PRO A 215 33.70 32.92 5.76
CA PRO A 215 32.94 31.68 5.63
C PRO A 215 33.25 30.87 4.38
N LYS A 216 33.68 31.53 3.29
CA LYS A 216 34.01 30.86 2.03
C LYS A 216 35.26 30.01 2.17
N LYS A 217 36.33 30.58 2.72
CA LYS A 217 37.59 29.85 2.95
C LYS A 217 37.41 28.70 3.95
N TYR A 218 36.57 28.90 4.97
CA TYR A 218 36.24 27.85 5.93
C TYR A 218 35.58 26.65 5.24
N ILE A 219 34.53 26.91 4.43
CA ILE A 219 33.81 25.85 3.72
C ILE A 219 34.70 25.15 2.70
N GLU A 220 35.56 25.90 1.99
CA GLU A 220 36.50 25.34 1.01
C GLU A 220 37.54 24.42 1.67
N LYS A 221 38.08 24.82 2.82
CA LYS A 221 38.99 23.98 3.62
C LYS A 221 38.33 22.68 4.07
N GLN A 222 37.08 22.75 4.54
CA GLN A 222 36.32 21.57 4.98
C GLN A 222 35.98 20.62 3.81
N LEU A 223 35.68 21.16 2.63
CA LEU A 223 35.48 20.36 1.43
C LEU A 223 36.79 19.70 0.96
N GLN A 224 37.93 20.39 1.09
CA GLN A 224 39.23 19.86 0.73
C GLN A 224 39.69 18.74 1.68
N GLU A 225 39.47 18.89 2.99
CA GLU A 225 39.74 17.86 4.00
C GLU A 225 38.93 16.58 3.73
N ILE A 226 37.65 16.73 3.39
CA ILE A 226 36.76 15.63 3.03
C ILE A 226 37.20 14.93 1.72
N THR A 227 37.69 15.69 0.74
CA THR A 227 38.15 15.13 -0.56
C THR A 227 39.52 14.45 -0.45
N CYS A 228 40.40 14.90 0.47
CA CYS A 228 41.71 14.27 0.71
C CYS A 228 41.61 12.94 1.48
N GLN A 229 40.55 12.71 2.25
CA GLN A 229 40.30 11.41 2.88
C GLN A 229 40.04 10.32 1.83
N ASP A 230 39.42 10.65 0.69
CA ASP A 230 39.22 9.69 -0.41
C ASP A 230 40.53 9.29 -1.13
N LEU A 231 41.58 10.13 -1.08
CA LEU A 231 42.86 9.86 -1.75
C LEU A 231 43.85 9.10 -0.87
N SER A 232 43.72 9.20 0.46
CA SER A 232 44.61 8.51 1.40
C SER A 232 44.22 7.06 1.68
N GLU A 233 43.00 6.62 1.31
CA GLU A 233 42.63 5.20 1.28
C GLU A 233 43.12 4.45 0.02
N ILE A 234 43.69 5.16 -0.97
CA ILE A 234 44.16 4.57 -2.25
C ILE A 234 45.69 4.33 -2.27
N THR A 235 46.44 4.73 -1.22
CA THR A 235 47.92 4.62 -1.23
C THR A 235 48.47 3.85 -0.02
N GLN A 236 48.37 2.52 -0.07
CA GLN A 236 49.34 1.60 0.55
C GLN A 236 49.73 0.53 -0.50
N GLU A 237 51.05 0.39 -0.68
CA GLU A 237 51.78 -0.24 -1.80
C GLU A 237 52.38 -1.63 -1.35
N PRO A 238 53.18 -2.41 -2.14
CA PRO A 238 52.80 -3.58 -2.97
C PRO A 238 53.59 -4.91 -2.70
N CYS A 239 53.48 -5.90 -3.63
CA CYS A 239 54.18 -7.21 -3.84
C CYS A 239 53.55 -8.47 -3.19
N THR A 240 53.29 -9.61 -3.87
CA THR A 240 53.94 -10.26 -5.04
C THR A 240 52.97 -10.98 -6.01
N GLU A 241 53.44 -11.08 -7.26
CA GLU A 241 52.90 -11.69 -8.47
C GLU A 241 52.42 -13.16 -8.37
N LYS A 242 51.32 -13.49 -9.07
CA LYS A 242 51.24 -14.54 -10.11
C LYS A 242 49.92 -14.48 -10.89
N GLU A 243 50.02 -14.88 -12.15
CA GLU A 243 49.15 -14.61 -13.31
C GLU A 243 47.69 -15.09 -13.25
N LEU A 244 46.89 -14.27 -13.94
CA LEU A 244 45.60 -14.44 -14.64
C LEU A 244 45.07 -15.86 -14.92
N GLU A 245 43.75 -16.04 -14.73
CA GLU A 245 42.81 -16.22 -15.85
C GLU A 245 41.34 -15.90 -15.44
N ILE A 246 40.61 -15.36 -16.42
CA ILE A 246 39.31 -14.64 -16.42
C ILE A 246 38.18 -15.69 -16.69
N VAL A 247 36.89 -15.64 -16.28
CA VAL A 247 35.77 -14.74 -16.66
C VAL A 247 34.45 -15.15 -15.93
N GLU A 248 33.88 -14.16 -15.21
CA GLU A 248 32.47 -13.66 -15.10
C GLU A 248 31.24 -14.58 -14.94
N ASP A 249 30.11 -14.18 -14.32
CA ASP A 249 29.77 -13.19 -13.28
C ASP A 249 28.29 -13.43 -12.86
N HIS A 250 27.92 -13.02 -11.66
CA HIS A 250 26.62 -13.21 -11.01
C HIS A 250 25.68 -11.99 -11.14
N LYS A 251 24.41 -12.28 -11.48
CA LYS A 251 23.14 -11.90 -10.80
C LYS A 251 22.99 -10.53 -10.07
N ALA A 252 21.85 -9.87 -10.37
CA ALA A 252 20.78 -9.42 -9.44
C ALA A 252 20.35 -7.92 -9.46
N GLU A 253 19.07 -7.77 -9.13
CA GLU A 253 18.15 -6.62 -8.95
C GLU A 253 18.71 -5.43 -8.12
N GLU A 254 18.16 -4.19 -8.08
CA GLU A 254 16.78 -3.81 -7.72
C GLU A 254 16.51 -2.27 -7.89
N GLN A 255 15.30 -1.82 -7.50
CA GLN A 255 14.53 -0.57 -7.74
C GLN A 255 15.13 0.77 -7.17
N SER A 256 14.78 2.04 -7.51
CA SER A 256 13.48 2.75 -7.39
C SER A 256 13.56 4.31 -7.66
N VAL A 257 12.51 4.91 -8.29
CA VAL A 257 11.75 6.24 -8.23
C VAL A 257 12.40 7.52 -7.55
N PRO A 258 12.23 8.86 -7.94
CA PRO A 258 11.02 9.60 -8.42
C PRO A 258 11.10 10.84 -9.39
N LYS A 259 9.98 11.07 -10.13
CA LYS A 259 9.33 12.32 -10.65
C LYS A 259 10.14 13.48 -11.31
N LYS A 260 9.92 13.68 -12.62
CA LYS A 260 9.65 14.99 -13.30
C LYS A 260 9.04 14.68 -14.68
N THR A 261 8.01 15.41 -15.08
CA THR A 261 7.39 15.33 -16.42
C THR A 261 8.38 15.83 -17.46
N GLY A 262 9.28 14.96 -17.89
CA GLY A 262 9.97 15.03 -19.16
C GLY A 262 9.74 13.70 -19.84
N HIS A 263 9.49 13.69 -21.13
CA HIS A 263 9.49 12.46 -21.93
C HIS A 263 10.76 11.68 -21.59
N ILE A 264 10.65 10.60 -20.81
CA ILE A 264 11.77 9.71 -20.53
C ILE A 264 12.09 9.07 -21.88
N ARG A 265 13.13 9.58 -22.53
CA ARG A 265 13.66 8.97 -23.75
C ARG A 265 14.20 7.61 -23.33
N GLU A 266 13.63 6.54 -23.87
CA GLU A 266 14.06 5.16 -23.59
C GLU A 266 15.58 5.03 -23.78
N PRO A 267 16.32 4.26 -22.97
CA PRO A 267 17.77 4.13 -23.14
C PRO A 267 18.13 3.71 -24.57
N ALA A 268 19.26 4.21 -25.09
CA ALA A 268 19.71 3.96 -26.47
C ALA A 268 19.67 2.47 -26.89
N PRO A 269 20.04 1.49 -26.02
CA PRO A 269 19.94 0.07 -26.37
C PRO A 269 18.55 -0.39 -26.80
N PHE A 270 17.47 0.24 -26.32
CA PHE A 270 16.09 -0.09 -26.68
C PHE A 270 15.57 0.62 -27.94
N ARG A 271 16.41 1.49 -28.52
CA ARG A 271 16.13 2.24 -29.74
C ARG A 271 17.21 2.04 -30.80
N THR A 272 18.10 1.06 -30.63
CA THR A 272 19.14 0.73 -31.61
C THR A 272 18.77 -0.56 -32.33
N CYS A 273 18.83 -0.55 -33.66
CA CYS A 273 18.70 -1.80 -34.42
C CYS A 273 19.96 -2.64 -34.26
N ALA A 274 19.81 -3.93 -33.94
CA ALA A 274 20.93 -4.86 -33.81
C ALA A 274 21.64 -5.13 -35.15
N GLU A 275 20.92 -5.06 -36.28
CA GLU A 275 21.45 -5.38 -37.61
C GLU A 275 22.23 -4.20 -38.21
N CYS A 276 21.61 -3.01 -38.28
CA CYS A 276 22.22 -1.84 -38.92
C CYS A 276 22.84 -0.83 -37.95
N LYS A 277 22.69 -1.03 -36.63
CA LYS A 277 23.17 -0.13 -35.55
C LYS A 277 22.60 1.29 -35.57
N ALA A 278 21.57 1.55 -36.38
CA ALA A 278 20.87 2.84 -36.39
C ALA A 278 20.14 3.09 -35.06
N VAL A 279 20.22 4.32 -34.55
CA VAL A 279 19.57 4.75 -33.29
C VAL A 279 18.35 5.61 -33.62
N PHE A 280 17.19 5.19 -33.14
CA PHE A 280 15.90 5.82 -33.40
C PHE A 280 15.46 6.73 -32.25
N ASN A 281 14.55 7.67 -32.53
CA ASN A 281 14.05 8.60 -31.51
C ASN A 281 13.03 7.95 -30.59
N SER A 282 12.34 6.90 -31.07
CA SER A 282 11.39 6.12 -30.28
C SER A 282 11.47 4.62 -30.62
N ARG A 283 11.04 3.76 -29.69
CA ARG A 283 10.90 2.32 -29.97
C ARG A 283 9.88 2.02 -31.09
N ALA A 284 8.87 2.88 -31.27
CA ALA A 284 7.92 2.74 -32.36
C ALA A 284 8.60 2.83 -33.73
N GLU A 285 9.53 3.79 -33.89
CA GLU A 285 10.34 3.95 -35.12
C GLU A 285 11.25 2.74 -35.38
N LEU A 286 11.91 2.22 -34.34
CA LEU A 286 12.70 1.00 -34.44
C LEU A 286 11.83 -0.19 -34.89
N LEU A 287 10.63 -0.35 -34.35
CA LEU A 287 9.73 -1.43 -34.73
C LEU A 287 9.23 -1.30 -36.18
N THR A 288 8.96 -0.08 -36.66
CA THR A 288 8.64 0.14 -38.08
C THR A 288 9.82 -0.16 -38.99
N HIS A 289 11.03 0.20 -38.58
CA HIS A 289 12.25 -0.08 -39.32
C HIS A 289 12.50 -1.60 -39.46
N LEU A 290 12.33 -2.36 -38.38
CA LEU A 290 12.44 -3.82 -38.40
C LEU A 290 11.35 -4.46 -39.28
N LYS A 291 10.13 -3.92 -39.29
CA LYS A 291 9.03 -4.40 -40.15
C LYS A 291 9.25 -4.13 -41.63
N MET A 292 9.98 -3.05 -41.98
CA MET A 292 10.29 -2.70 -43.38
C MET A 292 11.53 -3.43 -43.92
N GLY A 293 12.21 -4.23 -43.08
CA GLY A 293 13.29 -5.13 -43.51
C GLY A 293 14.51 -4.40 -44.06
N HIS A 294 14.92 -3.30 -43.41
CA HIS A 294 16.12 -2.53 -43.79
C HIS A 294 16.13 -2.00 -45.24
N LYS A 295 14.96 -1.93 -45.88
CA LYS A 295 14.82 -1.35 -47.22
C LYS A 295 14.88 0.17 -47.11
N GLU A 296 16.13 0.66 -47.14
CA GLU A 296 16.58 2.02 -47.48
C GLU A 296 15.93 3.17 -46.69
N PHE A 297 16.63 3.63 -45.65
CA PHE A 297 16.55 4.99 -45.08
C PHE A 297 17.97 5.46 -44.76
#